data_AF-A0A1B6I180-F1
#
_entry.id   AF-A0A1B6I180-F1
#
_cell.length_a   1.000
_cell.length_b   1.000
_cell.length_c   1.000
_cell.angle_alpha   90.00
_cell.angle_beta   90.00
_cell.angle_gamma   90.00
#
_symmetry.space_group_name_H-M   'P 1'
#
loop_
_entity.id
_entity.type
_entity.pdbx_description
1 polymer ?
#
loop_
_entity_poly.entity_id
_entity_poly.type
_entity_poly.pdbx_seq_one_letter_code
_entity_poly.pdbx_strand_id
1 'polypeptide(L)'
;PILDFPACVIGDQPELTAESLEIGDSQLYSWRNVFSCINLLRILNKLTKWKHSRIMMLVVFKSAPILKRTLKVRHAMMQLYVLKLLKMQTKYLGRQWRKSNMKTMSAIYQKVRHRLNDDWAYGNDLDARPWDFQAEECALRASVDRFNTRRYSTNSLDPDYEPVDTCITSVLGSLNSVKLTEEFKQHYDLWLQQEVFQTSVNWDEILNYSYM
;
A
#
# COMPACT_ATOMS: atom_id res chain seq x y z
N PRO A 1 2.23 -10.78 12.15
CA PRO A 1 1.24 -11.57 11.38
C PRO A 1 1.88 -12.08 10.10
N ILE A 2 2.26 -13.36 10.12
CA ILE A 2 2.77 -14.08 8.97
C ILE A 2 1.71 -13.99 7.87
N LEU A 3 2.10 -13.45 6.72
CA LEU A 3 1.31 -13.52 5.49
C LEU A 3 1.42 -14.96 5.02
N ASP A 4 0.65 -15.88 5.62
CA ASP A 4 0.54 -17.22 5.07
C ASP A 4 0.02 -17.06 3.65
N PHE A 5 0.88 -17.42 2.69
CA PHE A 5 0.45 -17.55 1.32
C PHE A 5 -0.71 -18.56 1.35
N PRO A 6 -1.87 -18.21 0.81
CA PRO A 6 -3.05 -19.06 0.89
C PRO A 6 -2.73 -20.46 0.37
N ALA A 7 -2.85 -21.46 1.24
CA ALA A 7 -2.80 -22.87 0.84
C ALA A 7 -3.82 -23.17 -0.27
N CYS A 8 -4.91 -22.40 -0.36
CA CYS A 8 -5.89 -22.47 -1.44
C CYS A 8 -5.41 -21.91 -2.79
N VAL A 9 -4.14 -21.56 -2.96
CA VAL A 9 -3.53 -21.24 -4.27
C VAL A 9 -2.50 -22.32 -4.67
N ILE A 10 -2.26 -23.30 -3.80
CA ILE A 10 -1.35 -24.42 -4.03
C ILE A 10 -2.19 -25.66 -4.37
N GLY A 11 -1.91 -26.28 -5.52
CA GLY A 11 -2.65 -27.45 -6.04
C GLY A 11 -3.72 -27.09 -7.07
N ASP A 12 -4.34 -28.12 -7.67
CA ASP A 12 -5.39 -27.97 -8.68
C ASP A 12 -6.58 -27.20 -8.12
N GLN A 13 -6.88 -26.06 -8.75
CA GLN A 13 -8.00 -25.23 -8.36
C GLN A 13 -9.25 -25.70 -9.09
N PRO A 14 -10.38 -25.91 -8.39
CA PRO A 14 -11.63 -26.21 -9.05
C PRO A 14 -12.02 -25.04 -9.96
N GLU A 15 -12.46 -25.36 -11.18
CA GLU A 15 -12.91 -24.34 -12.13
C GLU A 15 -14.13 -23.59 -11.58
N LEU A 16 -14.02 -22.26 -11.54
CA LEU A 16 -15.13 -21.38 -11.15
C LEU A 16 -16.08 -21.22 -12.34
N THR A 17 -16.99 -22.17 -12.53
CA THR A 17 -18.11 -22.06 -13.48
C THR A 17 -19.34 -21.45 -12.80
N ALA A 18 -20.24 -20.83 -13.59
CA ALA A 18 -21.48 -20.24 -13.05
C ALA A 18 -22.32 -21.25 -12.24
N GLU A 19 -22.30 -22.53 -12.62
CA GLU A 19 -23.02 -23.63 -11.96
C GLU A 19 -22.35 -24.06 -10.65
N SER A 20 -21.00 -24.03 -10.58
CA SER A 20 -20.24 -24.39 -9.37
C SER A 20 -20.40 -23.39 -8.20
N LEU A 21 -20.83 -22.16 -8.50
CA LEU A 21 -21.06 -21.10 -7.51
C LEU A 21 -22.39 -21.25 -6.75
N GLU A 22 -23.30 -22.10 -7.23
CA GLU A 22 -24.65 -22.26 -6.65
C GLU A 22 -24.73 -23.36 -5.58
N ILE A 23 -23.75 -24.26 -5.48
CA ILE A 23 -23.86 -25.49 -4.68
C ILE A 23 -22.99 -25.43 -3.40
N GLY A 24 -23.65 -25.41 -2.24
CA GLY A 24 -23.08 -25.81 -0.93
C GLY A 24 -22.52 -24.69 -0.02
N ASP A 25 -22.42 -25.00 1.29
CA ASP A 25 -21.92 -24.10 2.35
C ASP A 25 -20.41 -23.79 2.26
N SER A 26 -19.67 -24.52 1.43
CA SER A 26 -18.25 -24.28 1.12
C SER A 26 -18.11 -23.66 -0.26
N GLN A 27 -18.66 -22.46 -0.43
CA GLN A 27 -18.63 -21.74 -1.70
C GLN A 27 -17.20 -21.56 -2.20
N LEU A 28 -16.93 -22.04 -3.41
CA LEU A 28 -15.69 -21.76 -4.12
C LEU A 28 -15.61 -20.26 -4.42
N TYR A 29 -14.46 -19.66 -4.13
CA TYR A 29 -14.24 -18.23 -4.37
C TYR A 29 -12.82 -17.99 -4.88
N SER A 30 -12.66 -16.97 -5.73
CA SER A 30 -11.34 -16.52 -6.14
C SER A 30 -10.63 -15.80 -4.99
N TRP A 31 -9.61 -16.45 -4.42
CA TRP A 31 -8.79 -15.85 -3.38
C TRP A 31 -8.14 -14.53 -3.85
N ARG A 32 -7.67 -14.48 -5.10
CA ARG A 32 -7.06 -13.26 -5.68
C ARG A 32 -8.02 -12.08 -5.65
N ASN A 33 -9.30 -12.32 -5.93
CA ASN A 33 -10.34 -11.28 -5.89
C ASN A 33 -10.63 -10.84 -4.44
N VAL A 34 -10.73 -11.79 -3.50
CA VAL A 34 -10.95 -11.48 -2.08
C VAL A 34 -9.77 -10.70 -1.51
N PHE A 35 -8.54 -11.13 -1.78
CA PHE A 35 -7.31 -10.45 -1.37
C PHE A 35 -7.23 -9.02 -1.93
N SER A 36 -7.48 -8.85 -3.23
CA SER A 36 -7.52 -7.54 -3.88
C SER A 36 -8.58 -6.62 -3.25
N CYS A 37 -9.79 -7.13 -3.04
CA CYS A 37 -10.86 -6.38 -2.37
C CYS A 37 -10.46 -5.94 -0.95
N ILE A 38 -9.82 -6.83 -0.17
CA ILE A 38 -9.35 -6.50 1.19
C ILE A 38 -8.30 -5.39 1.13
N ASN A 39 -7.38 -5.44 0.17
CA ASN A 39 -6.35 -4.40 0.02
C ASN A 39 -6.95 -3.06 -0.39
N LEU A 40 -7.91 -3.03 -1.31
CA LEU A 40 -8.64 -1.82 -1.67
C LEU A 40 -9.39 -1.23 -0.46
N LEU A 41 -10.06 -2.08 0.34
CA LEU A 41 -10.72 -1.65 1.58
C LEU A 41 -9.72 -1.10 2.60
N ARG A 42 -8.52 -1.70 2.72
CA ARG A 42 -7.44 -1.21 3.60
C ARG A 42 -6.92 0.15 3.17
N ILE A 43 -6.67 0.34 1.88
CA ILE A 43 -6.24 1.61 1.29
C ILE A 43 -7.31 2.67 1.54
N LEU A 44 -8.58 2.35 1.26
CA LEU A 44 -9.69 3.26 1.51
C LEU A 44 -9.80 3.66 2.98
N ASN A 45 -9.61 2.71 3.92
CA ASN A 45 -9.53 3.03 5.34
C ASN A 45 -8.39 4.00 5.65
N LYS A 46 -7.19 3.79 5.09
CA LYS A 46 -6.04 4.69 5.30
C LYS A 46 -6.31 6.10 4.75
N LEU A 47 -6.92 6.19 3.57
CA LEU A 47 -7.23 7.47 2.93
C LEU A 47 -8.25 8.30 3.71
N THR A 48 -9.19 7.65 4.40
CA THR A 48 -10.35 8.30 5.04
C THR A 48 -10.22 8.46 6.55
N LYS A 49 -9.40 7.63 7.22
CA LYS A 49 -9.26 7.65 8.67
C LYS A 49 -8.84 9.03 9.18
N TRP A 50 -9.64 9.60 10.08
CA TRP A 50 -9.46 10.94 10.65
C TRP A 50 -9.53 12.10 9.64
N LYS A 51 -10.08 11.86 8.44
CA LYS A 51 -10.21 12.88 7.38
C LYS A 51 -11.69 13.12 7.08
N HIS A 52 -12.25 14.12 7.76
CA HIS A 52 -13.67 14.50 7.70
C HIS A 52 -14.15 14.70 6.24
N SER A 53 -13.41 15.48 5.46
CA SER A 53 -13.65 15.71 4.03
C SER A 53 -13.89 14.43 3.22
N ARG A 54 -12.96 13.48 3.33
CA ARG A 54 -12.96 12.25 2.54
C ARG A 54 -14.04 11.28 3.01
N ILE A 55 -14.34 11.25 4.31
CA ILE A 55 -15.48 10.49 4.82
C ILE A 55 -16.79 11.11 4.32
N MET A 56 -16.91 12.43 4.32
CA MET A 56 -18.09 13.14 3.79
C MET A 56 -18.28 12.85 2.30
N MET A 57 -17.20 12.85 1.51
CA MET A 57 -17.23 12.45 0.09
C MET A 57 -17.82 11.04 -0.08
N LEU A 58 -17.42 10.08 0.75
CA LEU A 58 -18.01 8.72 0.74
C LEU A 58 -19.51 8.69 1.05
N VAL A 59 -19.98 9.59 1.90
CA VAL A 59 -21.41 9.71 2.26
C VAL A 59 -22.19 10.31 1.09
N VAL A 60 -21.67 11.38 0.47
CA VAL A 60 -22.25 12.02 -0.72
C VAL A 60 -22.40 11.03 -1.86
N PHE A 61 -21.38 10.21 -2.13
CA PHE A 61 -21.42 9.16 -3.16
C PHE A 61 -22.21 7.91 -2.74
N LYS A 62 -22.96 7.96 -1.63
CA LYS A 62 -23.82 6.86 -1.15
C LYS A 62 -23.06 5.53 -1.04
N SER A 63 -21.83 5.56 -0.52
CA SER A 63 -21.01 4.36 -0.39
C SER A 63 -21.54 3.35 0.64
N ALA A 64 -22.27 3.81 1.66
CA ALA A 64 -22.79 2.95 2.74
C ALA A 64 -23.65 1.77 2.24
N PRO A 65 -24.63 1.94 1.33
CA PRO A 65 -25.33 0.82 0.67
C PRO A 65 -24.42 -0.20 -0.02
N ILE A 66 -23.34 0.24 -0.67
CA ILE A 66 -22.38 -0.65 -1.36
C ILE A 66 -21.63 -1.47 -0.31
N LEU A 67 -21.06 -0.79 0.69
CA LEU A 67 -20.35 -1.42 1.80
C LEU A 67 -21.24 -2.41 2.57
N LYS A 68 -22.51 -2.07 2.82
CA LYS A 68 -23.47 -2.99 3.42
C LYS A 68 -23.67 -4.26 2.59
N ARG A 69 -23.72 -4.15 1.25
CA ARG A 69 -23.80 -5.33 0.38
C ARG A 69 -22.54 -6.18 0.47
N THR A 70 -21.36 -5.53 0.55
CA THR A 70 -20.07 -6.22 0.73
C THR A 70 -20.02 -7.06 2.01
N LEU A 71 -20.76 -6.70 3.07
CA LEU A 71 -20.82 -7.52 4.30
C LEU A 71 -21.41 -8.92 4.08
N LYS A 72 -22.13 -9.17 2.98
CA LYS A 72 -22.63 -10.52 2.63
C LYS A 72 -21.51 -11.52 2.39
N VAL A 73 -20.32 -11.06 1.99
CA VAL A 73 -19.13 -11.91 1.84
C VAL A 73 -18.65 -12.33 3.23
N ARG A 74 -18.73 -13.62 3.54
CA ARG A 74 -18.41 -14.20 4.86
C ARG A 74 -16.89 -14.34 5.11
N HIS A 75 -16.10 -13.33 4.77
CA HIS A 75 -14.66 -13.30 5.03
C HIS A 75 -14.32 -12.31 6.14
N ALA A 76 -13.76 -12.79 7.26
CA ALA A 76 -13.61 -12.03 8.50
C ALA A 76 -12.82 -10.72 8.31
N MET A 77 -11.67 -10.76 7.62
CA MET A 77 -10.87 -9.55 7.37
C MET A 77 -11.61 -8.54 6.49
N MET A 78 -12.35 -9.01 5.48
CA MET A 78 -13.07 -8.13 4.57
C MET A 78 -14.19 -7.42 5.33
N GLN A 79 -15.00 -8.18 6.07
CA GLN A 79 -16.06 -7.64 6.92
C GLN A 79 -15.51 -6.62 7.93
N LEU A 80 -14.36 -6.90 8.57
CA LEU A 80 -13.74 -5.97 9.51
C LEU A 80 -13.43 -4.60 8.88
N TYR A 81 -12.81 -4.57 7.70
CA TYR A 81 -12.47 -3.30 7.04
C TYR A 81 -13.70 -2.57 6.49
N VAL A 82 -14.73 -3.31 6.07
CA VAL A 82 -16.03 -2.73 5.70
C VAL A 82 -16.71 -2.09 6.91
N LEU A 83 -16.75 -2.79 8.06
CA LEU A 83 -17.34 -2.27 9.30
C LEU A 83 -16.62 -1.02 9.81
N LYS A 84 -15.28 -0.94 9.67
CA LYS A 84 -14.52 0.28 9.99
C LYS A 84 -14.93 1.48 9.14
N LEU A 85 -15.14 1.28 7.83
CA LEU A 85 -15.61 2.35 6.95
C LEU A 85 -17.03 2.79 7.28
N LEU A 86 -17.92 1.83 7.54
CA LEU A 86 -19.29 2.12 7.96
C LEU A 86 -19.31 2.88 9.30
N LYS A 87 -18.50 2.46 10.29
CA LYS A 87 -18.33 3.14 11.59
C LYS A 87 -18.04 4.63 11.39
N MET A 88 -17.02 4.96 10.59
CA MET A 88 -16.61 6.35 10.37
C MET A 88 -17.69 7.18 9.65
N GLN A 89 -18.50 6.58 8.78
CA GLN A 89 -19.59 7.28 8.09
C GLN A 89 -20.84 7.50 8.94
N THR A 90 -21.10 6.64 9.93
CA THR A 90 -22.37 6.66 10.68
C THR A 90 -22.71 8.00 11.33
N LYS A 91 -21.71 8.81 11.71
CA LYS A 91 -21.93 10.13 12.30
C LYS A 91 -22.66 11.08 11.34
N TYR A 92 -22.38 10.96 10.05
CA TYR A 92 -22.94 11.78 8.97
C TYR A 92 -24.23 11.20 8.34
N LEU A 93 -24.48 9.90 8.50
CA LEU A 93 -25.68 9.25 7.94
C LEU A 93 -26.96 9.55 8.73
N GLY A 94 -26.84 10.16 9.92
CA GLY A 94 -27.95 10.61 10.74
C GLY A 94 -28.68 9.52 11.53
N ARG A 95 -29.61 9.96 12.39
CA ARG A 95 -30.30 9.10 13.38
C ARG A 95 -31.21 8.06 12.72
N GLN A 96 -31.94 8.42 11.67
CA GLN A 96 -32.87 7.50 10.98
C GLN A 96 -32.16 6.33 10.32
N TRP A 97 -30.99 6.58 9.73
CA TRP A 97 -30.18 5.52 9.17
C TRP A 97 -29.73 4.53 10.26
N ARG A 98 -29.25 5.01 11.42
CA ARG A 98 -28.85 4.12 12.52
C ARG A 98 -29.99 3.23 13.01
N LYS A 99 -31.20 3.77 13.16
CA LYS A 99 -32.41 3.01 13.55
C LYS A 99 -32.73 1.87 12.58
N SER A 100 -32.74 2.17 11.28
CA SER A 100 -33.01 1.17 10.22
C SER A 100 -31.85 0.19 9.97
N ASN A 101 -30.67 0.45 10.52
CA ASN A 101 -29.46 -0.33 10.30
C ASN A 101 -28.91 -0.97 11.58
N MET A 102 -29.79 -1.29 12.55
CA MET A 102 -29.39 -1.77 13.87
C MET A 102 -28.46 -2.99 13.82
N LYS A 103 -28.71 -3.97 12.93
CA LYS A 103 -27.81 -5.12 12.74
C LYS A 103 -26.37 -4.71 12.38
N THR A 104 -26.23 -3.66 11.56
CA THR A 104 -24.91 -3.11 11.20
C THR A 104 -24.29 -2.38 12.40
N MET A 105 -25.07 -1.60 13.14
CA MET A 105 -24.63 -0.94 14.37
C MET A 105 -24.10 -1.96 15.39
N SER A 106 -24.86 -3.04 15.65
CA SER A 106 -24.45 -4.13 16.54
C SER A 106 -23.17 -4.81 16.07
N ALA A 107 -23.03 -5.08 14.76
CA ALA A 107 -21.81 -5.66 14.21
C ALA A 107 -20.58 -4.75 14.39
N ILE A 108 -20.75 -3.43 14.25
CA ILE A 108 -19.69 -2.45 14.55
C ILE A 108 -19.33 -2.51 16.03
N TYR A 109 -20.33 -2.54 16.93
CA TYR A 109 -20.09 -2.65 18.37
C TYR A 109 -19.30 -3.90 18.76
N GLN A 110 -19.63 -5.04 18.16
CA GLN A 110 -19.01 -6.33 18.47
C GLN A 110 -17.59 -6.48 17.87
N LYS A 111 -17.37 -6.01 16.64
CA LYS A 111 -16.17 -6.38 15.85
C LYS A 111 -15.15 -5.25 15.67
N VAL A 112 -15.53 -3.99 15.89
CA VAL A 112 -14.63 -2.85 15.70
C VAL A 112 -14.23 -2.27 17.06
N ARG A 113 -12.93 -2.00 17.26
CA ARG A 113 -12.42 -1.40 18.49
C ARG A 113 -13.03 -0.01 18.74
N HIS A 114 -13.42 0.26 19.99
CA HIS A 114 -13.89 1.56 20.46
C HIS A 114 -12.83 2.28 21.29
N ARG A 115 -12.93 3.60 21.36
CA ARG A 115 -12.15 4.46 22.24
C ARG A 115 -13.11 5.22 23.17
N LEU A 116 -12.61 5.75 24.28
CA LEU A 116 -13.44 6.52 25.22
C LEU A 116 -14.03 7.78 24.56
N ASN A 117 -13.24 8.46 23.72
CA ASN A 117 -13.66 9.68 23.01
C ASN A 117 -14.29 9.40 21.63
N ASP A 118 -14.77 8.17 21.39
CA ASP A 118 -15.25 7.72 20.09
C ASP A 118 -16.75 8.02 19.97
N ASP A 119 -17.09 9.22 19.51
CA ASP A 119 -18.46 9.74 19.42
C ASP A 119 -19.22 9.32 18.15
N TRP A 120 -18.67 8.38 17.38
CA TRP A 120 -19.16 7.95 16.06
C TRP A 120 -20.67 7.64 15.99
N ALA A 121 -21.26 7.13 17.07
CA ALA A 121 -22.68 6.78 17.15
C ALA A 121 -23.60 7.98 17.46
N TYR A 122 -23.03 9.07 17.99
CA TYR A 122 -23.71 10.33 18.27
C TYR A 122 -23.58 11.24 17.05
N GLY A 123 -24.71 11.65 16.48
CA GLY A 123 -24.72 12.47 15.26
C GLY A 123 -24.69 13.95 15.63
N ASN A 124 -23.49 14.51 15.76
CA ASN A 124 -23.29 15.92 16.07
C ASN A 124 -22.95 16.78 14.83
N ASP A 125 -22.41 16.17 13.76
CA ASP A 125 -21.97 16.88 12.54
C ASP A 125 -22.98 16.74 11.39
N LEU A 126 -24.26 17.07 11.60
CA LEU A 126 -25.25 17.05 10.51
C LEU A 126 -25.12 18.24 9.56
N ASP A 127 -24.55 19.34 10.04
CA ASP A 127 -24.38 20.58 9.27
C ASP A 127 -23.08 20.63 8.47
N ALA A 128 -22.22 19.62 8.58
CA ALA A 128 -21.00 19.55 7.80
C ALA A 128 -21.34 19.31 6.32
N ARG A 129 -20.96 20.27 5.46
CA ARG A 129 -21.28 20.21 4.04
C ARG A 129 -20.07 19.71 3.24
N PRO A 130 -20.29 19.01 2.12
CA PRO A 130 -19.19 18.44 1.33
C PRO A 130 -18.17 19.47 0.81
N TRP A 131 -18.61 20.69 0.56
CA TRP A 131 -17.78 21.78 0.04
C TRP A 131 -16.99 22.53 1.12
N ASP A 132 -17.32 22.34 2.42
CA ASP A 132 -16.61 23.03 3.51
C ASP A 132 -15.12 22.65 3.55
N PHE A 133 -14.73 21.51 2.96
CA PHE A 133 -13.36 21.02 2.93
C PHE A 133 -12.68 21.12 1.55
N GLN A 134 -13.32 21.74 0.56
CA GLN A 134 -12.82 21.76 -0.82
C GLN A 134 -11.50 22.54 -0.95
N ALA A 135 -11.37 23.65 -0.22
CA ALA A 135 -10.15 24.46 -0.23
C ALA A 135 -8.95 23.68 0.32
N GLU A 136 -9.13 22.98 1.45
CA GLU A 136 -8.06 22.16 2.06
C GLU A 136 -7.61 21.01 1.16
N GLU A 137 -8.56 20.28 0.54
CA GLU A 137 -8.21 19.19 -0.39
C GLU A 137 -7.54 19.73 -1.67
N CYS A 138 -7.94 20.90 -2.18
CA CYS A 138 -7.27 21.57 -3.29
C CYS A 138 -5.82 21.96 -2.94
N ALA A 139 -5.59 22.52 -1.75
CA ALA A 139 -4.24 22.88 -1.28
C ALA A 139 -3.36 21.64 -1.06
N LEU A 140 -3.94 20.57 -0.51
CA LEU A 140 -3.25 19.28 -0.36
C LEU A 140 -2.86 18.70 -1.72
N ARG A 141 -3.79 18.68 -2.69
CA ARG A 141 -3.52 18.19 -4.04
C ARG A 141 -2.38 18.98 -4.69
N ALA A 142 -2.42 20.31 -4.64
CA ALA A 142 -1.35 21.14 -5.18
C ALA A 142 0.02 20.85 -4.52
N SER A 143 0.04 20.54 -3.23
CA SER A 143 1.26 20.19 -2.51
C SER A 143 1.79 18.81 -2.90
N VAL A 144 0.90 17.83 -3.08
CA VAL A 144 1.24 16.49 -3.59
C VAL A 144 1.77 16.58 -5.02
N ASP A 145 1.10 17.35 -5.88
CA ASP A 145 1.50 17.55 -7.28
C ASP A 145 2.89 18.19 -7.35
N ARG A 146 3.15 19.26 -6.58
CA ARG A 146 4.48 19.88 -6.48
C ARG A 146 5.56 18.89 -6.02
N PHE A 147 5.26 18.09 -4.99
CA PHE A 147 6.20 17.07 -4.50
C PHE A 147 6.50 16.04 -5.59
N ASN A 148 5.47 15.51 -6.26
CA ASN A 148 5.63 14.50 -7.29
C ASN A 148 6.38 15.04 -8.51
N THR A 149 6.07 16.27 -8.95
CA THR A 149 6.81 16.93 -10.03
C THR A 149 8.27 17.12 -9.65
N ARG A 150 8.57 17.55 -8.42
CA ARG A 150 9.95 17.69 -7.96
C ARG A 150 10.69 16.35 -7.88
N ARG A 151 10.03 15.26 -7.49
CA ARG A 151 10.71 13.99 -7.18
C ARG A 151 10.77 13.00 -8.33
N TYR A 152 9.78 13.02 -9.23
CA TYR A 152 9.58 12.03 -10.28
C TYR A 152 9.56 12.61 -11.69
N SER A 153 9.64 13.94 -11.86
CA SER A 153 9.78 14.51 -13.19
C SER A 153 11.20 14.29 -13.69
N THR A 154 11.35 13.73 -14.89
CA THR A 154 12.66 13.55 -15.55
C THR A 154 13.39 14.87 -15.80
N ASN A 155 12.69 16.01 -15.73
CA ASN A 155 13.24 17.34 -15.97
C ASN A 155 13.56 18.13 -14.69
N SER A 156 13.40 17.55 -13.50
CA SER A 156 13.74 18.24 -12.26
C SER A 156 15.26 18.21 -12.03
N LEU A 157 15.94 19.26 -12.48
CA LEU A 157 17.38 19.55 -12.30
C LEU A 157 17.79 19.79 -10.83
N ASP A 158 17.06 19.27 -9.85
CA ASP A 158 17.38 19.44 -8.43
C ASP A 158 18.39 18.35 -8.02
N PRO A 159 19.70 18.67 -7.89
CA PRO A 159 20.75 17.67 -7.69
C PRO A 159 20.55 16.86 -6.40
N ASP A 160 19.85 17.43 -5.42
CA ASP A 160 19.56 16.79 -4.13
C ASP A 160 18.53 15.65 -4.24
N TYR A 161 17.85 15.50 -5.40
CA TYR A 161 16.76 14.54 -5.62
C TYR A 161 17.00 13.57 -6.78
N GLU A 162 18.19 13.60 -7.38
CA GLU A 162 18.62 12.56 -8.32
C GLU A 162 18.52 11.18 -7.65
N PRO A 163 18.08 10.13 -8.37
CA PRO A 163 18.11 8.78 -7.85
C PRO A 163 19.54 8.45 -7.40
N VAL A 164 19.74 8.24 -6.10
CA VAL A 164 21.02 7.76 -5.59
C VAL A 164 21.27 6.39 -6.18
N ASP A 165 22.42 6.25 -6.83
CA ASP A 165 22.87 4.98 -7.35
C ASP A 165 23.12 4.02 -6.18
N THR A 166 22.22 3.06 -6.01
CA THR A 166 22.29 2.04 -4.97
C THR A 166 22.88 0.74 -5.50
N CYS A 167 23.29 0.72 -6.76
CA CYS A 167 23.83 -0.46 -7.41
C CYS A 167 25.33 -0.56 -7.12
N ILE A 168 25.72 -1.55 -6.31
CA ILE A 168 27.12 -1.78 -5.92
C ILE A 168 28.01 -2.01 -7.15
N THR A 169 27.46 -2.63 -8.21
CA THR A 169 28.15 -2.82 -9.50
C THR A 169 28.24 -1.56 -10.34
N SER A 170 27.46 -0.52 -10.05
CA SER A 170 27.59 0.77 -10.72
C SER A 170 28.76 1.61 -10.20
N VAL A 171 29.28 1.31 -9.00
CA VAL A 171 30.60 1.81 -8.56
C VAL A 171 31.70 1.26 -9.50
N LEU A 172 31.60 -0.01 -9.92
CA LEU A 172 32.45 -0.58 -10.97
C LEU A 172 32.13 -0.02 -12.36
N GLY A 173 30.88 0.42 -12.60
CA GLY A 173 30.48 1.15 -13.79
C GLY A 173 31.05 2.58 -13.86
N SER A 174 31.21 3.25 -12.71
CA SER A 174 31.84 4.57 -12.61
C SER A 174 33.33 4.53 -12.96
N LEU A 175 33.97 3.37 -12.77
CA LEU A 175 35.32 3.07 -13.24
C LEU A 175 35.44 3.03 -14.77
N ASN A 176 34.34 2.97 -15.54
CA ASN A 176 34.39 3.18 -17.01
C ASN A 176 34.82 4.61 -17.39
N SER A 177 34.80 5.55 -16.43
CA SER A 177 35.35 6.90 -16.63
C SER A 177 36.84 7.02 -16.27
N VAL A 178 37.43 6.00 -15.63
CA VAL A 178 38.86 6.01 -15.30
C VAL A 178 39.65 5.71 -16.57
N LYS A 179 40.09 6.78 -17.23
CA LYS A 179 41.03 6.68 -18.35
C LYS A 179 42.37 6.16 -17.81
N LEU A 180 42.69 4.91 -18.12
CA LEU A 180 44.01 4.34 -17.87
C LEU A 180 45.07 5.19 -18.57
N THR A 181 46.20 5.42 -17.89
CA THR A 181 47.34 6.14 -18.47
C THR A 181 47.92 5.38 -19.66
N GLU A 182 48.45 6.10 -20.64
CA GLU A 182 49.04 5.46 -21.83
C GLU A 182 50.25 4.58 -21.48
N GLU A 183 51.01 4.96 -20.46
CA GLU A 183 52.12 4.15 -19.94
C GLU A 183 51.65 2.81 -19.37
N PHE A 184 50.53 2.79 -18.65
CA PHE A 184 49.95 1.55 -18.14
C PHE A 184 49.45 0.66 -19.27
N LYS A 185 48.83 1.23 -20.31
CA LYS A 185 48.35 0.47 -21.48
C LYS A 185 49.51 -0.18 -22.23
N GLN A 186 50.67 0.48 -22.32
CA GLN A 186 51.85 -0.02 -23.02
C GLN A 186 52.57 -1.15 -22.27
N HIS A 187 52.53 -1.14 -20.93
CA HIS A 187 53.23 -2.11 -20.08
C HIS A 187 52.28 -3.01 -19.29
N TYR A 188 51.04 -3.16 -19.78
CA TYR A 188 49.98 -3.90 -19.10
C TYR A 188 50.32 -5.39 -18.93
N ASP A 189 51.04 -5.97 -19.88
CA ASP A 189 51.51 -7.35 -19.87
C ASP A 189 52.50 -7.62 -18.74
N LEU A 190 53.41 -6.68 -18.47
CA LEU A 190 54.35 -6.76 -17.35
C LEU A 190 53.63 -6.67 -16.00
N TRP A 191 52.67 -5.76 -15.88
CA TRP A 191 51.84 -5.63 -14.68
C TRP A 191 51.06 -6.92 -14.41
N LEU A 192 50.46 -7.53 -15.43
CA LEU A 192 49.74 -8.81 -15.30
C LEU A 192 50.66 -9.93 -14.79
N GLN A 193 51.89 -10.02 -15.32
CA GLN A 193 52.83 -11.03 -14.87
C GLN A 193 53.22 -10.86 -13.40
N GLN A 194 53.49 -9.63 -12.96
CA GLN A 194 53.97 -9.35 -11.61
C GLN A 194 52.83 -9.40 -10.58
N GLU A 195 51.74 -8.69 -10.83
CA GLU A 195 50.70 -8.43 -9.81
C GLU A 195 49.56 -9.46 -9.85
N VAL A 196 49.32 -10.13 -10.98
CA VAL A 196 48.21 -11.08 -11.11
C VAL A 196 48.68 -12.53 -11.14
N PHE A 197 49.68 -12.84 -11.97
CA PHE A 197 50.11 -14.24 -12.14
C PHE A 197 51.14 -14.70 -11.11
N GLN A 198 52.09 -13.84 -10.74
CA GLN A 198 53.13 -14.19 -9.76
C GLN A 198 52.67 -13.99 -8.31
N THR A 199 51.67 -13.15 -8.07
CA THR A 199 51.17 -12.87 -6.73
C THR A 199 49.96 -13.76 -6.42
N SER A 200 50.09 -14.62 -5.40
CA SER A 200 48.96 -15.42 -4.91
C SER A 200 48.06 -14.55 -4.03
N VAL A 201 47.05 -13.93 -4.63
CA VAL A 201 46.06 -13.15 -3.88
C VAL A 201 45.18 -14.10 -3.05
N ASN A 202 45.19 -13.91 -1.73
CA ASN A 202 44.30 -14.64 -0.83
C ASN A 202 42.92 -13.96 -0.83
N TRP A 203 42.04 -14.41 -1.72
CA TRP A 203 40.70 -13.86 -1.91
C TRP A 203 39.80 -13.98 -0.67
N ASP A 204 40.11 -14.90 0.25
CA ASP A 204 39.33 -15.10 1.48
C ASP A 204 39.52 -13.96 2.50
N GLU A 205 40.67 -13.27 2.49
CA GLU A 205 40.88 -12.09 3.36
C GLU A 205 40.06 -10.88 2.92
N ILE A 206 39.77 -10.74 1.63
CA ILE A 206 38.97 -9.62 1.08
C ILE A 206 37.50 -9.72 1.53
N LEU A 207 37.02 -10.93 1.83
CA LEU A 207 35.67 -11.19 2.32
C LEU A 207 35.55 -11.08 3.85
N ASN A 208 36.66 -10.94 4.57
CA ASN A 208 36.63 -10.71 6.02
C ASN A 208 36.27 -9.25 6.32
N TYR A 209 35.04 -9.05 6.80
CA TYR A 209 34.42 -7.78 7.18
C TYR A 209 35.13 -6.97 8.29
N SER A 210 36.32 -7.37 8.73
CA SER A 210 37.02 -6.74 9.86
C SER A 210 37.72 -5.41 9.54
N TYR A 211 37.64 -4.91 8.30
CA TYR A 211 38.19 -3.61 7.88
C TYR A 211 37.19 -2.71 7.13
N MET A 212 35.87 -2.88 7.37
CA MET A 212 34.86 -1.85 7.05
C MET A 212 34.27 -1.27 8.33
#